data_AF-A0A317MCT7-F1
#
_entry.id   AF-A0A317MCT7-F1
#
_cell.length_a   1.000
_cell.length_b   1.000
_cell.length_c   1.000
_cell.angle_alpha   90.00
_cell.angle_beta   90.00
_cell.angle_gamma   90.00
#
_symmetry.space_group_name_H-M   'P 1'
#
loop_
_entity.id
_entity.type
_entity.pdbx_description
1 polymer ?
#
loop_
_entity_poly.entity_id
_entity_poly.type
_entity_poly.pdbx_seq_one_letter_code
_entity_poly.pdbx_strand_id
1 'polypeptide(L)'
;SLGKQITIYERNGQIIMAKKRGPSRKKPTQKQLEARLKMTIASARAQLMMEDPQIKAYYQSLAGPGQNAYNIAVKDAYRSPEVQNIRLEKEEVVVTAQNEFRVAEVEVKVIDAEGVITESGRAVLGRNGVDWYYKAAALPAGGKVMVVVKSLPGNRTVKELLLT
;
A
#
# COMPACT_ATOMS: atom_id res chain seq x y z
N SER A 1 -25.25 25.31 -0.79
CA SER A 1 -24.54 26.40 -0.07
C SER A 1 -25.46 27.60 0.00
N LEU A 2 -25.58 28.23 1.16
CA LEU A 2 -26.44 29.40 1.36
C LEU A 2 -25.58 30.67 1.35
N GLY A 3 -25.86 31.59 0.43
CA GLY A 3 -25.25 32.92 0.37
C GLY A 3 -23.72 32.97 0.30
N LYS A 4 -23.04 31.89 -0.13
CA LYS A 4 -21.57 31.70 -0.01
C LYS A 4 -21.03 31.81 1.43
N GLN A 5 -21.88 31.83 2.44
CA GLN A 5 -21.51 31.96 3.85
C GLN A 5 -21.64 30.63 4.60
N ILE A 6 -22.60 29.78 4.20
CA ILE A 6 -22.87 28.49 4.85
C ILE A 6 -22.79 27.36 3.82
N THR A 7 -22.16 26.27 4.23
CA THR A 7 -22.21 24.98 3.53
C THR A 7 -23.13 24.06 4.31
N ILE A 8 -24.13 23.51 3.61
CA ILE A 8 -25.09 22.55 4.14
C ILE A 8 -24.83 21.25 3.39
N TYR A 9 -24.59 20.17 4.12
CA TYR A 9 -24.37 18.84 3.55
C TYR A 9 -24.86 17.77 4.53
N GLU A 10 -25.23 16.62 3.98
CA GLU A 10 -25.62 15.46 4.78
C GLU A 10 -24.41 14.55 4.99
N ARG A 11 -24.24 14.03 6.21
CA ARG A 11 -23.26 12.98 6.52
C ARG A 11 -23.82 12.06 7.60
N ASN A 12 -23.80 10.76 7.34
CA ASN A 12 -24.33 9.73 8.26
C ASN A 12 -25.79 10.00 8.69
N GLY A 13 -26.65 10.43 7.75
CA GLY A 13 -28.05 10.76 8.03
C GLY A 13 -28.27 12.04 8.83
N GLN A 14 -27.22 12.81 9.12
CA GLN A 14 -27.31 14.09 9.83
C GLN A 14 -27.05 15.25 8.89
N ILE A 15 -27.87 16.30 9.00
CA ILE A 15 -27.65 17.56 8.30
C ILE A 15 -26.62 18.38 9.09
N ILE A 16 -25.49 18.68 8.44
CA ILE A 16 -24.42 19.50 9.01
C ILE A 16 -24.44 20.87 8.34
N MET A 17 -24.49 21.93 9.14
CA MET A 17 -24.35 23.32 8.69
C MET A 17 -23.05 23.91 9.21
N ALA A 18 -22.17 24.35 8.30
CA ALA A 18 -20.86 24.90 8.64
C ALA A 18 -20.59 26.24 7.97
N LYS A 19 -19.91 27.15 8.67
CA LYS A 19 -19.40 28.40 8.09
C LYS A 19 -18.44 28.08 6.95
N LYS A 20 -18.71 28.62 5.77
CA LYS A 20 -17.88 28.42 4.58
C LYS A 20 -16.54 29.14 4.78
N ARG A 21 -15.44 28.39 4.69
CA ARG A 21 -14.07 28.95 4.71
C ARG A 21 -13.64 29.27 3.28
N GLY A 22 -12.99 30.43 3.10
CA GLY A 22 -12.32 30.76 1.84
C GLY A 22 -10.99 30.00 1.68
N PRO A 23 -10.38 30.06 0.48
CA PRO A 23 -9.06 29.46 0.24
C PRO A 23 -8.01 30.09 1.17
N SER A 24 -7.02 29.29 1.56
CA SER A 24 -5.87 29.79 2.35
C SER A 24 -5.10 30.82 1.53
N ARG A 25 -4.78 31.96 2.15
CA ARG A 25 -3.88 32.98 1.58
C ARG A 25 -2.40 32.70 1.88
N LYS A 26 -2.11 31.73 2.74
CA LYS A 26 -0.73 31.35 3.11
C LYS A 26 -0.15 30.40 2.05
N LYS A 27 1.12 30.63 1.67
CA LYS A 27 1.86 29.72 0.81
C LYS A 27 2.00 28.34 1.48
N PRO A 28 1.77 27.24 0.75
CA PRO A 28 1.89 25.91 1.31
C PRO A 28 3.35 25.58 1.65
N THR A 29 3.56 24.80 2.71
CA THR A 29 4.89 24.27 3.04
C THR A 29 5.24 23.09 2.14
N GLN A 30 6.52 22.73 2.08
CA GLN A 30 6.98 21.58 1.29
C GLN A 30 6.26 20.28 1.67
N LYS A 31 6.12 19.99 2.97
CA LYS A 31 5.36 18.84 3.47
C LYS A 31 3.89 18.86 3.04
N GLN A 32 3.27 20.04 2.92
CA GLN A 32 1.90 20.16 2.43
C GLN A 32 1.80 19.89 0.93
N LEU A 33 2.79 20.30 0.14
CA LEU A 33 2.85 20.00 -1.29
C LEU A 33 3.03 18.50 -1.52
N GLU A 34 3.92 17.85 -0.77
CA GLU A 34 4.12 16.40 -0.80
C GLU A 34 2.86 15.63 -0.42
N ALA A 35 2.20 16.03 0.67
CA ALA A 35 0.94 15.40 1.10
C ALA A 35 -0.17 15.56 0.05
N ARG A 36 -0.25 16.73 -0.61
CA ARG A 36 -1.21 16.94 -1.72
C ARG A 36 -0.90 16.04 -2.91
N LEU A 37 0.36 15.98 -3.34
CA LEU A 37 0.78 15.11 -4.44
C LEU A 37 0.47 13.65 -4.14
N LYS A 38 0.82 13.19 -2.93
CA LYS A 38 0.55 11.82 -2.49
C LYS A 38 -0.95 11.51 -2.46
N MET A 39 -1.77 12.46 -2.00
CA MET A 39 -3.23 12.32 -2.01
C MET A 39 -3.79 12.25 -3.43
N THR A 40 -3.30 13.08 -4.35
CA THR A 40 -3.73 13.03 -5.77
C THR A 40 -3.44 11.67 -6.39
N ILE A 41 -2.23 11.13 -6.17
CA ILE A 41 -1.85 9.81 -6.68
C ILE A 41 -2.71 8.71 -6.05
N ALA A 42 -2.92 8.76 -4.72
CA ALA A 42 -3.75 7.78 -4.01
C ALA A 42 -5.21 7.80 -4.50
N SER A 43 -5.75 9.01 -4.73
CA SER A 43 -7.10 9.21 -5.26
C SER A 43 -7.27 8.60 -6.65
N ALA A 44 -6.32 8.83 -7.56
CA ALA A 44 -6.35 8.28 -8.91
C ALA A 44 -6.28 6.74 -8.89
N ARG A 45 -5.40 6.16 -8.07
CA ARG A 45 -5.31 4.70 -7.89
C ARG A 45 -6.60 4.11 -7.32
N ALA A 46 -7.18 4.75 -6.31
CA ALA A 46 -8.43 4.30 -5.71
C ALA A 46 -9.59 4.32 -6.72
N GLN A 47 -9.65 5.32 -7.61
CA GLN A 47 -10.66 5.36 -8.68
C GLN A 47 -10.55 4.13 -9.59
N LEU A 48 -9.34 3.80 -10.05
CA LEU A 48 -9.11 2.60 -10.87
C LEU A 48 -9.53 1.32 -10.14
N MET A 49 -9.25 1.20 -8.84
CA MET A 49 -9.66 0.04 -8.04
C MET A 49 -11.17 -0.09 -7.89
N MET A 50 -11.94 0.99 -8.00
CA MET A 50 -13.41 0.94 -7.94
C MET A 50 -14.05 0.42 -9.23
N GLU A 51 -13.30 0.32 -10.33
CA GLU A 51 -13.78 -0.26 -11.59
C GLU A 51 -13.95 -1.78 -11.49
N ASP A 52 -13.16 -2.44 -10.65
CA ASP A 52 -13.29 -3.87 -10.36
C ASP A 52 -14.38 -4.12 -9.29
N PRO A 53 -15.48 -4.83 -9.62
CA PRO A 53 -16.55 -5.10 -8.67
C PRO A 53 -16.12 -5.94 -7.45
N GLN A 54 -15.16 -6.85 -7.61
CA GLN A 54 -14.67 -7.71 -6.53
C GLN A 54 -13.82 -6.91 -5.54
N ILE A 55 -12.94 -6.04 -6.05
CA ILE A 55 -12.12 -5.14 -5.22
C ILE A 55 -13.00 -4.11 -4.51
N LYS A 56 -13.99 -3.57 -5.20
CA LYS A 56 -14.99 -2.66 -4.61
C LYS A 56 -15.77 -3.34 -3.48
N ALA A 57 -16.24 -4.57 -3.70
CA ALA A 57 -16.96 -5.35 -2.68
C ALA A 57 -16.07 -5.65 -1.46
N TYR A 58 -14.81 -6.00 -1.70
CA TYR A 58 -13.81 -6.19 -0.63
C TYR A 58 -13.66 -4.92 0.21
N TYR A 59 -13.41 -3.76 -0.40
CA TYR A 59 -13.31 -2.51 0.35
C TYR A 59 -14.61 -2.09 1.03
N GLN A 60 -15.77 -2.41 0.44
CA GLN A 60 -17.06 -2.15 1.07
C GLN A 60 -17.24 -2.99 2.35
N SER A 61 -16.74 -4.23 2.38
CA SER A 61 -16.81 -5.09 3.56
C SER A 61 -15.94 -4.57 4.73
N LEU A 62 -14.91 -3.78 4.43
CA LEU A 62 -14.03 -3.15 5.41
C LEU A 62 -14.49 -1.75 5.86
N ALA A 63 -15.54 -1.21 5.23
CA ALA A 63 -16.01 0.14 5.52
C ALA A 63 -16.73 0.19 6.88
N GLY A 64 -16.24 1.04 7.79
CA GLY A 64 -16.92 1.35 9.04
C GLY A 64 -18.05 2.36 8.87
N PRO A 65 -18.74 2.73 9.98
CA PRO A 65 -19.82 3.73 9.95
C PRO A 65 -19.37 5.04 9.31
N GLY A 66 -20.06 5.47 8.25
CA GLY A 66 -19.77 6.71 7.52
C GLY A 66 -18.56 6.66 6.58
N GLN A 67 -18.04 5.47 6.31
CA GLN A 67 -17.05 5.22 5.27
C GLN A 67 -17.71 4.51 4.08
N ASN A 68 -17.12 4.66 2.90
CA ASN A 68 -17.51 3.93 1.69
C ASN A 68 -16.27 3.23 1.12
N ALA A 69 -16.48 2.27 0.21
CA ALA A 69 -15.39 1.52 -0.42
C ALA A 69 -14.29 2.44 -0.99
N TYR A 70 -14.66 3.58 -1.58
CA TYR A 70 -13.71 4.54 -2.13
C TYR A 70 -12.78 5.14 -1.07
N ASN A 71 -13.32 5.56 0.07
CA ASN A 71 -12.52 6.13 1.16
C ASN A 71 -11.52 5.10 1.73
N ILE A 72 -11.92 3.83 1.78
CA ILE A 72 -11.04 2.73 2.20
C ILE A 72 -9.92 2.51 1.17
N ALA A 73 -10.26 2.48 -0.12
CA ALA A 73 -9.28 2.35 -1.20
C ALA A 73 -8.27 3.51 -1.25
N VAL A 74 -8.72 4.74 -1.01
CA VAL A 74 -7.81 5.91 -0.89
C VAL A 74 -6.85 5.73 0.28
N LYS A 75 -7.33 5.21 1.41
CA LYS A 75 -6.50 4.96 2.60
C LYS A 75 -5.43 3.89 2.32
N ASP A 76 -5.79 2.80 1.64
CA ASP A 76 -4.85 1.77 1.18
C ASP A 76 -3.84 2.33 0.17
N ALA A 77 -4.31 3.08 -0.83
CA ALA A 77 -3.45 3.68 -1.84
C ALA A 77 -2.52 4.78 -1.28
N TYR A 78 -2.84 5.34 -0.12
CA TYR A 78 -1.99 6.32 0.56
C TYR A 78 -0.88 5.67 1.43
N ARG A 79 -1.04 4.40 1.82
CA ARG A 79 -0.09 3.70 2.70
C ARG A 79 0.63 2.61 1.91
N SER A 80 1.95 2.58 2.02
CA SER A 80 2.73 1.50 1.41
C SER A 80 2.72 0.27 2.34
N PRO A 81 2.79 -0.95 1.80
CA PRO A 81 3.00 -2.14 2.62
C PRO A 81 4.38 -2.08 3.30
N GLU A 82 4.58 -2.85 4.35
CA GLU A 82 5.83 -2.90 5.10
C GLU A 82 6.40 -4.31 5.13
N VAL A 83 7.74 -4.40 5.04
CA VAL A 83 8.47 -5.67 5.19
C VAL A 83 9.01 -5.75 6.61
N GLN A 84 8.30 -6.50 7.46
CA GLN A 84 8.65 -6.64 8.88
C GLN A 84 9.95 -7.43 9.02
N ASN A 85 10.01 -8.61 8.41
CA ASN A 85 11.14 -9.51 8.56
C ASN A 85 11.45 -10.28 7.27
N ILE A 86 12.71 -10.65 7.10
CA ILE A 86 13.20 -11.56 6.06
C ILE A 86 14.04 -12.60 6.78
N ARG A 87 13.64 -13.87 6.71
CA ARG A 87 14.36 -15.01 7.28
C ARG A 87 14.82 -15.93 6.17
N LEU A 88 15.97 -16.55 6.36
CA LEU A 88 16.53 -17.54 5.45
C LEU A 88 16.51 -18.89 6.15
N GLU A 89 15.79 -19.84 5.58
CA GLU A 89 15.63 -21.18 6.11
C GLU A 89 16.17 -22.17 5.06
N LYS A 90 17.49 -22.42 5.12
CA LYS A 90 18.25 -23.17 4.11
C LYS A 90 18.17 -22.51 2.73
N GLU A 91 17.33 -23.03 1.84
CA GLU A 91 17.09 -22.54 0.47
C GLU A 91 15.78 -21.74 0.38
N GLU A 92 15.06 -21.58 1.48
CA GLU A 92 13.78 -20.86 1.52
C GLU A 92 13.96 -19.45 2.08
N VAL A 93 13.42 -18.47 1.36
CA VAL A 93 13.31 -17.07 1.80
C VAL A 93 11.90 -16.87 2.35
N VAL A 94 11.80 -16.62 3.65
CA VAL A 94 10.53 -16.36 4.34
C VAL A 94 10.41 -14.86 4.60
N VAL A 95 9.41 -14.24 4.00
CA VAL A 95 9.14 -12.80 4.10
C VAL A 95 7.88 -12.57 4.92
N THR A 96 8.03 -11.90 6.06
CA THR A 96 6.87 -11.41 6.85
C THR A 96 6.52 -10.01 6.36
N ALA A 97 5.38 -9.89 5.67
CA ALA A 97 4.92 -8.62 5.10
C ALA A 97 3.56 -8.21 5.70
N GLN A 98 3.39 -6.91 5.93
CA GLN A 98 2.16 -6.37 6.49
C GLN A 98 1.62 -5.24 5.61
N ASN A 99 0.31 -5.22 5.47
CA ASN A 99 -0.43 -4.05 5.03
C ASN A 99 -1.67 -3.94 5.90
N GLU A 100 -2.16 -2.73 6.15
CA GLU A 100 -3.41 -2.50 6.89
C GLU A 100 -4.61 -3.20 6.22
N PHE A 101 -4.54 -3.40 4.91
CA PHE A 101 -5.56 -4.06 4.12
C PHE A 101 -5.09 -5.44 3.67
N ARG A 102 -4.37 -5.48 2.55
CA ARG A 102 -3.86 -6.72 1.96
C ARG A 102 -2.55 -6.48 1.23
N VAL A 103 -1.64 -7.43 1.40
CA VAL A 103 -0.47 -7.59 0.51
C VAL A 103 -0.93 -8.36 -0.71
N ALA A 104 -0.78 -7.77 -1.89
CA ALA A 104 -1.20 -8.38 -3.15
C ALA A 104 -0.16 -9.36 -3.68
N GLU A 105 1.11 -8.99 -3.58
CA GLU A 105 2.21 -9.77 -4.14
C GLU A 105 3.50 -9.52 -3.36
N VAL A 106 4.30 -10.58 -3.19
CA VAL A 106 5.69 -10.50 -2.74
C VAL A 106 6.57 -11.12 -3.82
N GLU A 107 7.50 -10.34 -4.33
CA GLU A 107 8.48 -10.74 -5.33
C GLU A 107 9.86 -10.79 -4.66
N VAL A 108 10.58 -11.89 -4.87
CA VAL A 108 11.93 -12.11 -4.33
C VAL A 108 12.89 -12.15 -5.51
N LYS A 109 14.01 -11.44 -5.36
CA LYS A 109 15.13 -11.42 -6.30
C LYS A 109 16.39 -11.81 -5.57
N VAL A 110 17.11 -12.78 -6.09
CA VAL A 110 18.43 -13.17 -5.61
C VAL A 110 19.47 -12.51 -6.50
N ILE A 111 20.44 -11.87 -5.87
CA ILE A 111 21.51 -11.12 -6.51
C ILE A 111 22.83 -11.69 -6.00
N ASP A 112 23.77 -11.98 -6.89
CA ASP A 112 25.10 -12.46 -6.52
C ASP A 112 26.02 -11.33 -5.98
N ALA A 113 27.26 -11.69 -5.64
CA ALA A 113 28.25 -10.75 -5.11
C ALA A 113 28.66 -9.69 -6.16
N GLU A 114 28.55 -10.04 -7.44
CA GLU A 114 28.83 -9.20 -8.59
C GLU A 114 27.67 -8.25 -8.94
N GLY A 115 26.52 -8.39 -8.27
CA GLY A 115 25.34 -7.54 -8.45
C GLY A 115 24.41 -7.98 -9.59
N VAL A 116 24.59 -9.18 -10.13
CA VAL A 116 23.74 -9.77 -11.17
C VAL A 116 22.55 -10.47 -10.53
N ILE A 117 21.36 -10.25 -11.07
CA ILE A 117 20.15 -10.98 -10.65
C ILE A 117 20.27 -12.40 -11.20
N THR A 118 20.53 -13.36 -10.32
CA THR A 118 20.63 -14.78 -10.67
C THR A 118 19.26 -15.44 -10.72
N GLU A 119 18.31 -14.94 -9.93
CA GLU A 119 16.98 -15.52 -9.80
C GLU A 119 15.93 -14.45 -9.45
N SER A 120 14.72 -14.62 -9.95
CA SER A 120 13.57 -13.80 -9.55
C SER A 120 12.27 -14.57 -9.65
N GLY A 121 11.39 -14.40 -8.66
CA GLY A 121 10.08 -15.01 -8.70
C GLY A 121 9.12 -14.50 -7.63
N ARG A 122 7.88 -15.01 -7.68
CA ARG A 122 6.82 -14.66 -6.74
C ARG A 122 6.82 -15.63 -5.56
N ALA A 123 6.79 -15.08 -4.36
CA ALA A 123 6.60 -15.85 -3.14
C ALA A 123 5.12 -16.28 -2.99
N VAL A 124 4.90 -17.39 -2.30
CA VAL A 124 3.57 -17.95 -2.04
C VAL A 124 3.15 -17.60 -0.62
N LEU A 125 1.95 -17.07 -0.45
CA LEU A 125 1.38 -16.79 0.87
C LEU A 125 1.16 -18.10 1.62
N GLY A 126 1.76 -18.22 2.80
CA GLY A 126 1.59 -19.36 3.68
C GLY A 126 0.23 -19.40 4.36
N ARG A 127 -0.07 -20.55 4.98
CA ARG A 127 -1.36 -20.77 5.67
C ARG A 127 -1.59 -19.85 6.87
N ASN A 128 -0.54 -19.26 7.43
CA ASN A 128 -0.65 -18.28 8.52
C ASN A 128 -1.19 -16.92 8.05
N GLY A 129 -1.28 -16.67 6.74
CA GLY A 129 -1.83 -15.45 6.16
C GLY A 129 -0.93 -14.22 6.28
N VAL A 130 0.32 -14.36 6.74
CA VAL A 130 1.25 -13.25 6.96
C VAL A 130 2.63 -13.51 6.35
N ASP A 131 3.12 -14.74 6.41
CA ASP A 131 4.42 -15.11 5.85
C ASP A 131 4.30 -15.55 4.40
N TRP A 132 5.25 -15.09 3.60
CA TRP A 132 5.39 -15.41 2.19
C TRP A 132 6.66 -16.24 1.99
N TYR A 133 6.53 -17.35 1.29
CA TYR A 133 7.57 -18.35 1.14
C TYR A 133 8.06 -18.38 -0.31
N TYR A 134 9.36 -18.26 -0.49
CA TYR A 134 10.01 -18.36 -1.80
C TYR A 134 11.14 -19.37 -1.73
N LYS A 135 11.06 -20.44 -2.54
CA LYS A 135 12.14 -21.43 -2.65
C LYS A 135 13.15 -20.96 -3.69
N ALA A 136 14.31 -20.52 -3.24
CA ALA A 136 15.42 -20.17 -4.12
C ALA A 136 16.13 -21.43 -4.61
N ALA A 137 16.67 -21.39 -5.82
CA ALA A 137 17.51 -22.46 -6.34
C ALA A 137 18.92 -22.42 -5.72
N ALA A 138 19.41 -21.21 -5.45
CA ALA A 138 20.67 -20.98 -4.76
C ALA A 138 20.66 -19.64 -4.04
N LEU A 139 21.34 -19.58 -2.89
CA LEU A 139 21.61 -18.34 -2.16
C LEU A 139 23.13 -18.13 -2.12
N PRO A 140 23.71 -17.39 -3.09
CA PRO A 140 25.14 -17.22 -3.19
C PRO A 140 25.67 -16.41 -1.99
N ALA A 141 26.70 -16.95 -1.32
CA ALA A 141 27.39 -16.25 -0.24
C ALA A 141 28.02 -14.95 -0.76
N GLY A 142 27.94 -13.87 0.01
CA GLY A 142 28.36 -12.53 -0.42
C GLY A 142 27.36 -11.80 -1.32
N GLY A 143 26.27 -12.47 -1.75
CA GLY A 143 25.18 -11.85 -2.50
C GLY A 143 24.17 -11.11 -1.63
N LYS A 144 22.99 -10.82 -2.20
CA LYS A 144 21.85 -10.25 -1.46
C LYS A 144 20.51 -10.73 -1.99
N VAL A 145 19.52 -10.74 -1.12
CA VAL A 145 18.12 -10.96 -1.46
C VAL A 145 17.39 -9.62 -1.42
N MET A 146 16.75 -9.27 -2.53
CA MET A 146 15.90 -8.09 -2.64
C MET A 146 14.43 -8.51 -2.70
N VAL A 147 13.65 -8.03 -1.75
CA VAL A 147 12.23 -8.34 -1.60
C VAL A 147 11.41 -7.11 -1.98
N VAL A 148 10.45 -7.29 -2.88
CA VAL A 148 9.51 -6.26 -3.31
C VAL A 148 8.09 -6.67 -2.90
N VAL A 149 7.49 -5.91 -2.00
CA VAL A 149 6.12 -6.14 -1.52
C VAL A 149 5.18 -5.11 -2.14
N LYS A 150 4.07 -5.58 -2.74
CA LYS A 150 3.08 -4.75 -3.43
C LYS A 150 1.72 -4.83 -2.73
N SER A 151 1.05 -3.69 -2.55
CA SER A 151 -0.35 -3.62 -2.10
C SER A 151 -1.33 -3.72 -3.28
N LEU A 152 -2.64 -3.86 -3.00
CA LEU A 152 -3.68 -3.90 -4.05
C LEU A 152 -3.64 -2.66 -4.97
N PRO A 153 -3.49 -1.42 -4.46
CA PRO A 153 -3.39 -0.23 -5.31
C PRO A 153 -2.03 -0.08 -6.02
N GLY A 154 -1.11 -1.04 -5.87
CA GLY A 154 0.20 -1.05 -6.50
C GLY A 154 1.28 -0.24 -5.78
N ASN A 155 1.09 0.12 -4.50
CA ASN A 155 2.20 0.69 -3.72
C ASN A 155 3.23 -0.40 -3.47
N ARG A 156 4.52 -0.06 -3.64
CA ARG A 156 5.62 -0.99 -3.47
C ARG A 156 6.57 -0.55 -2.37
N THR A 157 7.10 -1.53 -1.65
CA THR A 157 8.19 -1.37 -0.70
C THR A 157 9.28 -2.38 -1.02
N VAL A 158 10.52 -1.92 -1.01
CA VAL A 158 11.69 -2.75 -1.31
C VAL A 158 12.53 -2.87 -0.04
N LYS A 159 12.97 -4.08 0.28
CA LYS A 159 13.91 -4.34 1.38
C LYS A 159 14.97 -5.31 0.90
N GLU A 160 16.21 -5.06 1.30
CA GLU A 160 17.35 -5.91 0.96
C GLU A 160 17.88 -6.61 2.21
N LEU A 161 18.35 -7.84 2.04
CA LEU A 161 19.06 -8.63 3.04
C LEU A 161 20.36 -9.16 2.41
N LEU A 162 21.50 -8.86 3.04
CA LEU A 162 22.78 -9.40 2.60
C LEU A 162 22.89 -10.89 2.96
N LEU A 163 23.43 -11.68 2.04
CA LEU A 163 23.75 -13.10 2.23
C LEU A 163 25.19 -13.18 2.74
N THR A 164 25.36 -13.42 4.04
CA THR A 164 26.67 -13.66 4.66
C THR A 164 27.13 -15.10 4.49
#